data_AF-A0A2D6Q727-F1
#
_entry.id   AF-A0A2D6Q727-F1
#
_cell.length_a   1.000
_cell.length_b   1.000
_cell.length_c   1.000
_cell.angle_alpha   90.00
_cell.angle_beta   90.00
_cell.angle_gamma   90.00
#
_symmetry.space_group_name_H-M   'P 1'
#
loop_
_entity.id
_entity.type
_entity.pdbx_description
1 polymer ?
#
loop_
_entity_poly.entity_id
_entity_poly.type
_entity_poly.pdbx_seq_one_letter_code
_entity_poly.pdbx_strand_id
1 'polypeptide(L)'
;MVDGVKKEGVSVLDKISKESKDNSKVKEEEMGTNHSAQTIVLTILAVIAIVGGLTLVLNGGITGGYIGTLGAATTTLADVPVGDSGTTTTTSVQEASGNSEDGSSNEGEAGEGSIPLPESETTANNQGDNQNSESNSNDDSTSRTIPTVDTSRTNDPIAFELEFSNIPEIDATASISDISFIASNLGSSVRINGDLLEAKSKVTIDLTDFVGRFKVNAHTTTLEGTISEIHLNGVSILSESEIEIEIDALRYDTITTDDISFSYMYFPAGEGNLKVIDRLTYELEGDAIDLYDFYGEMTLSSNEGYPVTLVGEAESLESSSNILQLGVQ
;
A
#
# COMPACT_ATOMS: atom_id res chain seq x y z
N MET A 1 -39.06 -30.64 -20.32
CA MET A 1 -38.97 -29.20 -20.63
C MET A 1 -38.99 -28.48 -19.30
N VAL A 2 -37.83 -28.04 -18.82
CA VAL A 2 -37.69 -27.27 -17.57
C VAL A 2 -37.20 -25.91 -18.00
N ASP A 3 -38.00 -24.88 -17.73
CA ASP A 3 -37.69 -23.49 -18.05
C ASP A 3 -36.46 -23.03 -17.27
N GLY A 4 -35.39 -22.73 -17.99
CA GLY A 4 -34.19 -22.12 -17.45
C GLY A 4 -34.44 -20.64 -17.16
N VAL A 5 -34.61 -20.31 -15.88
CA VAL A 5 -34.62 -18.92 -15.41
C VAL A 5 -33.18 -18.39 -15.48
N LYS A 6 -32.89 -17.55 -16.49
CA LYS A 6 -31.68 -16.72 -16.50
C LYS A 6 -31.77 -15.74 -15.34
N LYS A 7 -30.90 -15.88 -14.34
CA LYS A 7 -30.69 -14.86 -13.32
C LYS A 7 -29.62 -13.91 -13.83
N GLU A 8 -30.02 -12.68 -14.10
CA GLU A 8 -29.09 -11.57 -14.36
C GLU A 8 -28.46 -11.19 -13.03
N GLY A 9 -27.15 -11.44 -12.89
CA GLY A 9 -26.36 -10.92 -11.77
C GLY A 9 -26.20 -9.42 -11.95
N VAL A 10 -26.70 -8.64 -10.99
CA VAL A 10 -26.45 -7.20 -10.92
C VAL A 10 -25.03 -7.03 -10.38
N SER A 11 -24.10 -6.56 -11.21
CA SER A 11 -22.72 -6.29 -10.82
C SER A 11 -22.68 -5.27 -9.68
N VAL A 12 -21.79 -5.48 -8.71
CA VAL A 12 -21.56 -4.54 -7.59
C VAL A 12 -21.18 -3.14 -8.10
N LEU A 13 -20.53 -3.04 -9.26
CA LEU A 13 -20.22 -1.78 -9.93
C LEU A 13 -21.47 -0.95 -10.29
N ASP A 14 -22.60 -1.59 -10.62
CA ASP A 14 -23.86 -0.90 -10.92
C ASP A 14 -24.55 -0.33 -9.66
N LYS A 15 -24.25 -0.86 -8.47
CA LYS A 15 -24.73 -0.30 -7.20
C LYS A 15 -23.98 0.98 -6.84
N ILE A 16 -22.65 0.98 -6.95
CA ILE A 16 -21.80 2.14 -6.65
C ILE A 16 -22.09 3.29 -7.62
N SER A 17 -22.32 3.00 -8.92
CA SER A 17 -22.68 4.03 -9.91
C SER A 17 -24.07 4.64 -9.70
N LYS A 18 -25.01 3.92 -9.05
CA LYS A 18 -26.35 4.44 -8.77
C LYS A 18 -26.39 5.35 -7.55
N GLU A 19 -25.60 5.07 -6.52
CA GLU A 19 -25.58 5.92 -5.32
C GLU A 19 -24.87 7.26 -5.54
N SER A 20 -23.88 7.34 -6.45
CA SER A 20 -23.24 8.62 -6.77
C SER A 20 -24.13 9.58 -7.59
N LYS A 21 -25.13 9.06 -8.30
CA LYS A 21 -25.95 9.85 -9.23
C LYS A 21 -27.10 10.61 -8.57
N ASP A 22 -27.57 10.17 -7.41
CA ASP A 22 -28.69 10.81 -6.70
C ASP A 22 -28.27 11.99 -5.80
N ASN A 23 -26.96 12.18 -5.55
CA ASN A 23 -26.45 13.32 -4.76
C ASN A 23 -26.11 14.59 -5.59
N SER A 24 -26.15 14.55 -6.92
CA SER A 24 -25.76 15.73 -7.75
C SER A 24 -26.90 16.69 -8.10
N LYS A 25 -28.12 16.46 -7.60
CA LYS A 25 -29.31 17.23 -8.04
C LYS A 25 -29.76 18.34 -7.09
N VAL A 26 -28.83 18.95 -6.34
CA VAL A 26 -29.14 20.08 -5.45
C VAL A 26 -28.19 21.26 -5.71
N LYS A 27 -28.79 22.33 -6.27
CA LYS A 27 -28.34 23.73 -6.34
C LYS A 27 -27.26 24.10 -7.36
N GLU A 28 -27.71 24.31 -8.60
CA GLU A 28 -27.20 25.41 -9.42
C GLU A 28 -27.94 26.70 -9.01
N GLU A 29 -27.31 27.56 -8.21
CA GLU A 29 -27.61 29.00 -8.15
C GLU A 29 -26.30 29.77 -7.93
N GLU A 30 -25.90 30.50 -8.98
CA GLU A 30 -25.07 31.72 -9.03
C GLU A 30 -23.89 31.88 -8.04
N MET A 31 -22.66 31.86 -8.57
CA MET A 31 -21.79 33.06 -8.58
C MET A 31 -20.53 32.84 -9.42
N GLY A 32 -20.44 33.59 -10.52
CA GLY A 32 -19.21 33.69 -11.29
C GLY A 32 -18.26 34.71 -10.68
N THR A 33 -17.06 34.28 -10.31
CA THR A 33 -15.88 35.14 -10.21
C THR A 33 -14.68 34.39 -10.77
N ASN A 34 -14.21 34.83 -11.94
CA ASN A 34 -12.96 34.40 -12.55
C ASN A 34 -11.78 34.76 -11.64
N HIS A 35 -11.36 33.84 -10.78
CA HIS A 35 -10.07 33.94 -10.10
C HIS A 35 -8.97 33.40 -11.02
N SER A 36 -8.21 34.34 -11.55
CA SER A 36 -7.01 34.14 -12.36
C SER A 36 -6.01 33.23 -11.63
N ALA A 37 -5.46 32.25 -12.34
CA ALA A 37 -4.41 31.30 -11.91
C ALA A 37 -3.16 31.97 -11.28
N GLN A 38 -3.02 33.29 -11.38
CA GLN A 38 -1.94 34.04 -10.73
C GLN A 38 -2.06 34.11 -9.20
N THR A 39 -3.25 33.93 -8.61
CA THR A 39 -3.42 34.00 -7.15
C THR A 39 -2.93 32.74 -6.42
N ILE A 40 -2.95 31.58 -7.09
CA ILE A 40 -2.53 30.29 -6.50
C ILE A 40 -1.00 30.25 -6.34
N VAL A 41 -0.26 30.70 -7.36
CA VAL A 41 1.22 30.75 -7.33
C VAL A 41 1.74 31.65 -6.19
N LEU A 42 1.02 32.74 -5.88
CA LEU A 42 1.44 33.68 -4.84
C LEU A 42 1.28 33.11 -3.42
N THR A 43 0.31 32.21 -3.22
CA THR A 43 0.04 31.60 -1.91
C THR A 43 1.06 30.49 -1.59
N ILE A 44 1.47 29.72 -2.59
CA ILE A 44 2.50 28.67 -2.44
C ILE A 44 3.87 29.28 -2.11
N LEU A 45 4.25 30.39 -2.74
CA LEU A 45 5.51 31.10 -2.43
C LEU A 45 5.55 31.68 -1.00
N ALA A 46 4.40 32.08 -0.44
CA ALA A 46 4.33 32.61 0.92
C ALA A 46 4.56 31.53 1.99
N VAL A 47 4.13 30.29 1.75
CA VAL A 47 4.31 29.17 2.70
C VAL A 47 5.78 28.71 2.74
N ILE A 48 6.46 28.67 1.58
CA ILE A 48 7.89 28.30 1.51
C ILE A 48 8.76 29.31 2.28
N ALA A 49 8.42 30.60 2.27
CA ALA A 49 9.15 31.63 3.02
C ALA A 49 9.00 31.50 4.54
N ILE A 50 7.85 31.05 5.04
CA ILE A 50 7.60 30.87 6.49
C ILE A 50 8.34 29.64 7.00
N VAL A 51 8.34 28.54 6.25
CA VAL A 51 9.06 27.30 6.62
C VAL A 51 10.59 27.48 6.54
N GLY A 52 11.08 28.22 5.54
CA GLY A 52 12.49 28.59 5.44
C GLY A 52 12.95 29.59 6.52
N GLY A 53 12.07 30.49 6.97
CA GLY A 53 12.37 31.44 8.04
C GLY A 53 12.45 30.80 9.42
N LEU A 54 11.63 29.78 9.70
CA LEU A 54 11.58 29.14 11.02
C LEU A 54 12.80 28.23 11.29
N THR A 55 13.41 27.68 10.24
CA THR A 55 14.64 26.88 10.37
C THR A 55 15.89 27.73 10.59
N LEU A 56 15.88 29.02 10.25
CA LEU A 56 17.04 29.90 10.44
C LEU A 56 17.17 30.48 11.87
N VAL A 57 16.10 30.45 12.67
CA VAL A 57 16.09 31.05 14.03
C VAL A 57 16.60 30.09 15.12
N LEU A 58 16.68 28.79 14.86
CA LEU A 58 17.06 27.79 15.89
C LEU A 58 18.55 27.40 15.91
N ASN A 59 19.36 27.86 14.94
CA ASN A 59 20.81 27.57 14.90
C ASN A 59 21.71 28.81 15.11
N GLY A 60 21.14 29.96 15.48
CA GLY A 60 21.90 31.16 15.84
C GLY A 60 22.31 31.16 17.31
N GLY A 61 23.46 30.58 17.63
CA GLY A 61 24.07 30.67 18.96
C GLY A 61 24.26 32.12 19.40
N ILE A 62 23.55 32.52 20.45
CA ILE A 62 23.66 33.85 21.05
C ILE A 62 24.75 33.79 22.12
N THR A 63 25.93 34.29 21.76
CA THR A 63 27.02 34.61 22.68
C THR A 63 26.56 35.71 23.63
N GLY A 64 26.79 35.50 24.93
CA GLY A 64 26.26 36.31 26.01
C GLY A 64 26.62 37.80 25.96
N GLY A 65 25.62 38.63 26.30
CA GLY A 65 25.77 40.04 26.62
C GLY A 65 24.78 40.41 27.71
N TYR A 66 25.30 40.66 28.91
CA TYR A 66 24.55 41.18 30.05
C TYR A 66 24.00 42.58 29.75
N ILE A 67 22.69 42.77 29.87
CA ILE A 67 22.08 44.06 30.24
C ILE A 67 20.91 43.76 31.17
N GLY A 68 21.06 44.15 32.44
CA GLY A 68 19.96 44.21 33.39
C GLY A 68 19.19 45.52 33.24
N THR A 69 17.90 45.51 33.56
CA THR A 69 17.23 46.61 34.26
C THR A 69 15.87 46.16 34.82
N LEU A 70 15.56 46.75 35.96
CA LEU A 70 14.52 46.43 36.93
C LEU A 70 13.08 46.56 36.40
N GLY A 71 12.18 45.74 36.94
CA GLY A 71 10.73 45.95 36.88
C GLY A 71 9.97 44.91 37.70
N ALA A 72 9.66 45.26 38.95
CA ALA A 72 8.97 44.41 39.92
C ALA A 72 7.48 44.23 39.59
N ALA A 73 6.98 42.99 39.76
CA ALA A 73 5.62 42.73 40.24
C ALA A 73 5.58 41.36 40.93
N THR A 74 5.42 41.41 42.25
CA THR A 74 5.19 40.31 43.18
C THR A 74 3.76 39.80 43.11
N THR A 75 3.56 38.50 42.91
CA THR A 75 2.39 37.78 43.44
C THR A 75 2.82 36.42 43.97
N THR A 76 2.47 36.21 45.23
CA THR A 76 2.75 35.09 46.13
C THR A 76 1.99 33.81 45.79
N LEU A 77 2.76 32.72 45.68
CA LEU A 77 2.65 31.45 46.43
C LEU A 77 1.26 30.91 46.81
N ALA A 78 0.94 29.73 46.27
CA ALA A 78 0.21 28.67 46.96
C ALA A 78 0.97 27.35 46.81
N ASP A 79 1.33 26.78 47.96
CA ASP A 79 2.03 25.50 48.18
C ASP A 79 1.27 24.30 47.60
N VAL A 80 1.99 23.35 47.00
CA VAL A 80 1.58 21.95 46.88
C VAL A 80 2.76 21.06 47.30
N PRO A 81 2.57 20.11 48.23
CA PRO A 81 3.67 19.40 48.87
C PRO A 81 4.28 18.31 47.98
N VAL A 82 5.61 18.25 48.07
CA VAL A 82 6.49 17.22 47.51
C VAL A 82 6.36 15.95 48.36
N GLY A 83 5.95 14.86 47.70
CA GLY A 83 6.05 13.50 48.22
C GLY A 83 7.35 12.86 47.74
N ASP A 84 8.27 12.72 48.69
CA ASP A 84 9.52 11.96 48.65
C ASP A 84 9.25 10.46 48.82
N SER A 85 9.86 9.60 48.00
CA SER A 85 10.46 8.33 48.44
C SER A 85 11.02 7.48 47.28
N GLY A 86 12.30 7.14 47.35
CA GLY A 86 12.81 5.80 46.99
C GLY A 86 13.59 5.68 45.67
N THR A 87 14.91 5.93 45.65
CA THR A 87 16.03 4.97 45.87
C THR A 87 16.41 4.08 44.67
N THR A 88 17.59 4.41 44.11
CA THR A 88 18.72 3.55 43.70
C THR A 88 18.51 2.45 42.64
N THR A 89 19.20 2.54 41.50
CA THR A 89 20.55 1.95 41.30
C THR A 89 21.10 2.33 39.92
N THR A 90 22.13 3.16 39.92
CA THR A 90 23.05 3.39 38.81
C THR A 90 24.03 2.23 38.71
N THR A 91 24.15 1.60 37.54
CA THR A 91 25.32 0.79 37.19
C THR A 91 25.89 1.31 35.89
N SER A 92 26.86 2.20 36.03
CA SER A 92 27.82 2.56 35.00
C SER A 92 28.84 1.43 34.87
N VAL A 93 28.88 0.76 33.71
CA VAL A 93 30.05 0.00 33.27
C VAL A 93 30.75 0.83 32.22
N GLN A 94 31.97 1.22 32.60
CA GLN A 94 33.01 1.86 31.83
C GLN A 94 33.92 0.74 31.27
N GLU A 95 34.64 1.05 30.19
CA GLU A 95 35.65 0.22 29.49
C GLU A 95 35.04 -0.72 28.42
N ALA A 96 35.49 -0.78 27.17
CA ALA A 96 36.85 -0.58 26.68
C ALA A 96 36.92 0.13 25.32
N SER A 97 37.87 1.06 25.27
CA SER A 97 38.51 1.62 24.09
C SER A 97 39.28 0.52 23.35
N GLY A 98 38.90 0.22 22.11
CA GLY A 98 39.62 -0.66 21.19
C GLY A 98 39.91 0.05 19.88
N ASN A 99 41.07 0.70 19.84
CA ASN A 99 41.69 1.32 18.68
C ASN A 99 42.30 0.20 17.81
N SER A 100 41.94 0.12 16.53
CA SER A 100 42.76 -0.54 15.52
C SER A 100 42.55 0.12 14.17
N GLU A 101 43.61 0.85 13.79
CA GLU A 101 43.96 1.29 12.45
C GLU A 101 44.24 0.09 11.51
N ASP A 102 44.64 0.41 10.27
CA ASP A 102 44.90 -0.45 9.11
C ASP A 102 43.64 -0.94 8.39
N GLY A 103 43.40 -0.61 7.11
CA GLY A 103 44.34 -0.29 6.05
C GLY A 103 44.19 -1.35 4.97
N SER A 104 43.50 -1.03 3.87
CA SER A 104 43.70 -1.72 2.59
C SER A 104 43.00 -0.96 1.47
N SER A 105 43.77 -0.14 0.79
CA SER A 105 43.49 0.31 -0.57
C SER A 105 43.67 -0.88 -1.52
N ASN A 106 42.57 -1.40 -2.06
CA ASN A 106 42.62 -2.40 -3.12
C ASN A 106 42.21 -1.73 -4.44
N GLU A 107 43.23 -1.27 -5.18
CA GLU A 107 43.13 -0.98 -6.61
C GLU A 107 42.99 -2.33 -7.33
N GLY A 108 41.83 -2.59 -7.90
CA GLY A 108 41.50 -3.84 -8.59
C GLY A 108 41.05 -3.58 -10.03
N GLU A 109 42.00 -3.77 -10.93
CA GLU A 109 41.93 -4.11 -12.36
C GLU A 109 40.60 -3.98 -13.12
N ALA A 110 40.68 -3.19 -14.20
CA ALA A 110 39.81 -3.27 -15.36
C ALA A 110 39.98 -4.64 -16.05
N GLY A 111 38.95 -5.48 -15.95
CA GLY A 111 38.80 -6.70 -16.73
C GLY A 111 37.76 -6.51 -17.83
N GLU A 112 38.21 -6.23 -19.05
CA GLU A 112 37.40 -6.35 -20.26
C GLU A 112 37.17 -7.84 -20.55
N GLY A 113 36.01 -8.36 -20.15
CA GLY A 113 35.56 -9.73 -20.43
C GLY A 113 34.36 -9.74 -21.36
N SER A 114 34.60 -9.82 -22.66
CA SER A 114 33.58 -10.06 -23.69
C SER A 114 32.94 -11.43 -23.51
N ILE A 115 31.64 -11.48 -23.23
CA ILE A 115 30.84 -12.71 -23.22
C ILE A 115 30.21 -12.89 -24.62
N PRO A 116 30.43 -14.02 -25.31
CA PRO A 116 29.75 -14.31 -26.57
C PRO A 116 28.30 -14.77 -26.34
N LEU A 117 27.38 -14.21 -27.12
CA LEU A 117 25.99 -14.65 -27.21
C LEU A 117 25.89 -16.09 -27.75
N PRO A 118 25.02 -16.95 -27.19
CA PRO A 118 24.66 -18.21 -27.82
C PRO A 118 23.62 -17.99 -28.92
N GLU A 119 23.97 -18.42 -30.14
CA GLU A 119 23.06 -18.54 -31.29
C GLU A 119 21.98 -19.58 -30.97
N SER A 120 20.71 -19.17 -31.04
CA SER A 120 19.57 -20.10 -30.90
C SER A 120 19.25 -20.70 -32.26
N GLU A 121 19.56 -21.99 -32.42
CA GLU A 121 19.17 -22.78 -33.57
C GLU A 121 17.65 -22.98 -33.61
N THR A 122 17.09 -22.69 -34.79
CA THR A 122 15.69 -22.91 -35.13
C THR A 122 15.53 -24.35 -35.62
N THR A 123 14.81 -25.19 -34.89
CA THR A 123 14.45 -26.54 -35.37
C THR A 123 12.95 -26.63 -35.61
N ALA A 124 12.60 -26.57 -36.89
CA ALA A 124 11.30 -26.93 -37.42
C ALA A 124 11.14 -28.46 -37.53
N ASN A 125 9.87 -28.88 -37.61
CA ASN A 125 9.34 -30.18 -38.01
C ASN A 125 9.31 -31.30 -36.95
N ASN A 126 8.09 -31.71 -36.57
CA ASN A 126 7.67 -33.06 -36.93
C ASN A 126 6.14 -33.21 -37.01
N GLN A 127 5.74 -33.58 -38.22
CA GLN A 127 4.43 -34.05 -38.64
C GLN A 127 4.50 -35.58 -38.58
N GLY A 128 3.56 -36.24 -37.91
CA GLY A 128 3.59 -37.70 -37.80
C GLY A 128 2.34 -38.32 -37.17
N ASP A 129 1.48 -38.82 -38.06
CA ASP A 129 0.81 -40.13 -37.97
C ASP A 129 -0.11 -40.48 -36.80
N ASN A 130 -1.40 -40.23 -37.03
CA ASN A 130 -2.40 -41.27 -37.30
C ASN A 130 -2.05 -42.70 -36.82
N GLN A 131 -2.56 -43.09 -35.64
CA GLN A 131 -2.91 -44.48 -35.38
C GLN A 131 -4.26 -44.60 -34.68
N ASN A 132 -5.21 -45.04 -35.50
CA ASN A 132 -6.44 -45.73 -35.16
C ASN A 132 -6.15 -46.88 -34.17
N SER A 133 -6.68 -46.80 -32.95
CA SER A 133 -6.75 -47.93 -32.02
C SER A 133 -8.20 -48.11 -31.57
N GLU A 134 -8.90 -48.94 -32.33
CA GLU A 134 -10.14 -49.58 -31.90
C GLU A 134 -9.77 -50.62 -30.82
N SER A 135 -9.87 -50.23 -29.55
CA SER A 135 -9.82 -51.17 -28.43
C SER A 135 -11.22 -51.43 -27.92
N ASN A 136 -11.67 -52.65 -28.16
CA ASN A 136 -12.93 -53.22 -27.76
C ASN A 136 -12.76 -53.79 -26.34
N SER A 137 -13.29 -53.10 -25.32
CA SER A 137 -13.35 -53.60 -23.95
C SER A 137 -14.76 -53.47 -23.39
N ASN A 138 -15.44 -54.60 -23.33
CA ASN A 138 -16.58 -54.83 -22.45
C ASN A 138 -16.07 -54.71 -21.01
N ASP A 139 -16.28 -53.56 -20.38
CA ASP A 139 -16.00 -53.36 -18.96
C ASP A 139 -17.30 -53.07 -18.20
N ASP A 140 -17.52 -53.88 -17.18
CA ASP A 140 -18.69 -53.93 -16.31
C ASP A 140 -18.67 -52.70 -15.42
N SER A 141 -19.21 -51.61 -15.97
CA SER A 141 -19.26 -50.29 -15.34
C SER A 141 -20.27 -50.28 -14.19
N THR A 142 -19.86 -50.78 -13.02
CA THR A 142 -20.42 -50.31 -11.75
C THR A 142 -20.11 -48.82 -11.64
N SER A 143 -21.02 -48.00 -12.15
CA SER A 143 -20.99 -46.54 -12.10
C SER A 143 -20.97 -46.13 -10.63
N ARG A 144 -19.77 -46.00 -10.08
CA ARG A 144 -19.54 -45.28 -8.82
C ARG A 144 -19.84 -43.82 -9.13
N THR A 145 -21.06 -43.41 -8.86
CA THR A 145 -21.45 -42.00 -8.84
C THR A 145 -20.56 -41.34 -7.80
N ILE A 146 -19.51 -40.65 -8.27
CA ILE A 146 -18.73 -39.76 -7.43
C ILE A 146 -19.74 -38.76 -6.87
N PRO A 147 -19.91 -38.64 -5.55
CA PRO A 147 -20.79 -37.65 -4.99
C PRO A 147 -20.29 -36.28 -5.45
N THR A 148 -21.01 -35.67 -6.39
CA THR A 148 -20.85 -34.26 -6.71
C THR A 148 -21.33 -33.50 -5.49
N VAL A 149 -20.38 -33.01 -4.69
CA VAL A 149 -20.68 -32.06 -3.63
C VAL A 149 -21.23 -30.82 -4.34
N ASP A 150 -22.54 -30.61 -4.22
CA ASP A 150 -23.21 -29.43 -4.74
C ASP A 150 -22.82 -28.26 -3.84
N THR A 151 -21.70 -27.61 -4.15
CA THR A 151 -21.23 -26.42 -3.46
C THR A 151 -22.09 -25.25 -3.90
N SER A 152 -23.27 -25.13 -3.29
CA SER A 152 -24.11 -23.93 -3.42
C SER A 152 -23.29 -22.72 -2.96
N ARG A 153 -22.70 -21.98 -3.90
CA ARG A 153 -22.04 -20.70 -3.63
C ARG A 153 -23.06 -19.78 -2.98
N THR A 154 -22.74 -19.29 -1.79
CA THR A 154 -23.53 -18.23 -1.14
C THR A 154 -23.21 -16.94 -1.87
N ASN A 155 -24.23 -16.16 -2.25
CA ASN A 155 -24.00 -14.83 -2.85
C ASN A 155 -23.59 -13.78 -1.80
N ASP A 156 -23.46 -14.18 -0.54
CA ASP A 156 -23.07 -13.30 0.54
C ASP A 156 -21.54 -13.18 0.55
N PRO A 157 -20.99 -11.96 0.65
CA PRO A 157 -19.55 -11.74 0.69
C PRO A 157 -18.92 -12.44 1.90
N ILE A 158 -17.66 -12.80 1.74
CA ILE A 158 -16.84 -13.46 2.77
C ILE A 158 -16.06 -12.37 3.50
N ALA A 159 -16.41 -12.11 4.75
CA ALA A 159 -15.64 -11.21 5.61
C ALA A 159 -14.41 -11.93 6.19
N PHE A 160 -13.22 -11.32 6.07
CA PHE A 160 -11.96 -11.93 6.51
C PHE A 160 -10.92 -10.90 6.96
N GLU A 161 -9.93 -11.41 7.70
CA GLU A 161 -8.67 -10.74 8.01
C GLU A 161 -7.54 -11.63 7.43
N LEU A 162 -6.58 -11.03 6.73
CA LEU A 162 -5.42 -11.72 6.17
C LEU A 162 -4.14 -11.00 6.60
N GLU A 163 -3.23 -11.72 7.24
CA GLU A 163 -1.83 -11.31 7.44
C GLU A 163 -0.95 -12.16 6.54
N PHE A 164 -0.04 -11.55 5.77
CA PHE A 164 0.72 -12.28 4.75
C PHE A 164 2.16 -11.82 4.61
N SER A 165 3.07 -12.77 4.37
CA SER A 165 4.53 -12.55 4.37
C SER A 165 5.04 -11.85 3.11
N ASN A 166 4.29 -11.91 2.02
CA ASN A 166 4.71 -11.41 0.71
C ASN A 166 3.80 -10.28 0.23
N ILE A 167 4.40 -9.19 -0.22
CA ILE A 167 3.65 -8.06 -0.82
C ILE A 167 3.15 -8.50 -2.21
N PRO A 168 1.83 -8.39 -2.50
CA PRO A 168 1.31 -8.72 -3.82
C PRO A 168 1.80 -7.71 -4.87
N GLU A 169 1.87 -8.15 -6.12
CA GLU A 169 2.02 -7.23 -7.25
C GLU A 169 0.64 -6.77 -7.69
N ILE A 170 0.32 -5.50 -7.42
CA ILE A 170 -0.94 -4.87 -7.80
C ILE A 170 -0.63 -3.93 -8.96
N ASP A 171 -1.41 -3.99 -10.03
CA ASP A 171 -1.41 -3.01 -11.12
C ASP A 171 -2.85 -2.90 -11.63
N ALA A 172 -3.63 -2.03 -10.99
CA ALA A 172 -5.07 -1.96 -11.19
C ALA A 172 -5.57 -0.51 -11.20
N THR A 173 -6.75 -0.30 -11.76
CA THR A 173 -7.52 0.93 -11.50
C THR A 173 -8.28 0.74 -10.20
N ALA A 174 -8.14 1.69 -9.27
CA ALA A 174 -8.76 1.65 -7.95
C ALA A 174 -9.50 2.95 -7.65
N SER A 175 -10.53 2.84 -6.82
CA SER A 175 -11.16 3.94 -6.11
C SER A 175 -10.89 3.71 -4.63
N ILE A 176 -10.30 4.69 -3.95
CA ILE A 176 -9.84 4.59 -2.57
C ILE A 176 -10.25 5.85 -1.82
N SER A 177 -10.95 5.70 -0.70
CA SER A 177 -11.42 6.86 0.08
C SER A 177 -10.26 7.61 0.69
N ASP A 178 -9.36 6.92 1.38
CA ASP A 178 -8.18 7.54 1.98
C ASP A 178 -6.95 6.67 1.76
N ILE A 179 -5.83 7.31 1.42
CA ILE A 179 -4.52 6.67 1.30
C ILE A 179 -3.50 7.47 2.10
N SER A 180 -2.80 6.81 3.02
CA SER A 180 -1.69 7.41 3.75
C SER A 180 -0.38 6.70 3.42
N PHE A 181 0.62 7.48 3.03
CA PHE A 181 1.99 7.04 2.78
C PHE A 181 2.91 7.59 3.85
N ILE A 182 3.75 6.72 4.39
CA ILE A 182 4.92 7.12 5.17
C ILE A 182 6.15 6.76 4.35
N ALA A 183 6.91 7.77 3.92
CA ALA A 183 8.12 7.59 3.15
C ALA A 183 9.30 8.31 3.82
N SER A 184 10.47 7.69 3.81
CA SER A 184 11.69 8.30 4.34
C SER A 184 12.19 9.50 3.50
N ASN A 185 11.82 9.57 2.22
CA ASN A 185 12.22 10.60 1.25
C ASN A 185 11.26 10.55 0.03
N LEU A 186 10.87 11.71 -0.52
CA LEU A 186 10.09 11.76 -1.76
C LEU A 186 10.94 11.68 -3.03
N GLY A 187 12.21 12.09 -2.95
CA GLY A 187 13.09 12.20 -4.11
C GLY A 187 12.47 13.09 -5.18
N SER A 188 12.39 12.57 -6.40
CA SER A 188 11.72 13.21 -7.54
C SER A 188 10.46 12.45 -7.97
N SER A 189 9.84 11.73 -7.02
CA SER A 189 8.77 10.79 -7.33
C SER A 189 7.38 11.42 -7.34
N VAL A 190 7.15 12.58 -6.72
CA VAL A 190 5.78 13.11 -6.54
C VAL A 190 5.57 14.37 -7.36
N ARG A 191 4.52 14.38 -8.18
CA ARG A 191 4.03 15.56 -8.93
C ARG A 191 2.57 15.82 -8.59
N ILE A 192 2.24 17.11 -8.46
CA ILE A 192 0.87 17.58 -8.21
C ILE A 192 0.54 18.59 -9.30
N ASN A 193 -0.49 18.33 -10.11
CA ASN A 193 -0.82 19.13 -11.30
C ASN A 193 0.40 19.38 -12.22
N GLY A 194 1.26 18.36 -12.36
CA GLY A 194 2.50 18.41 -13.15
C GLY A 194 3.71 19.06 -12.44
N ASP A 195 3.50 19.78 -11.34
CA ASP A 195 4.58 20.42 -10.58
C ASP A 195 5.29 19.41 -9.68
N LEU A 196 6.62 19.36 -9.78
CA LEU A 196 7.45 18.45 -9.00
C LEU A 196 7.54 18.89 -7.53
N LEU A 197 7.20 17.99 -6.62
CA LEU A 197 7.36 18.16 -5.19
C LEU A 197 8.65 17.48 -4.72
N GLU A 198 9.56 18.25 -4.12
CA GLU A 198 10.80 17.74 -3.55
C GLU A 198 10.81 17.87 -2.02
N ALA A 199 11.08 16.76 -1.33
CA ALA A 199 11.31 16.77 0.12
C ALA A 199 12.45 15.82 0.48
N LYS A 200 13.40 16.30 1.30
CA LYS A 200 14.64 15.60 1.67
C LYS A 200 14.58 14.89 3.03
N SER A 201 13.43 14.90 3.68
CA SER A 201 13.21 14.29 4.99
C SER A 201 12.08 13.27 4.91
N LYS A 202 11.82 12.58 6.03
CA LYS A 202 10.61 11.78 6.20
C LYS A 202 9.39 12.63 5.86
N VAL A 203 8.48 12.04 5.10
CA VAL A 203 7.22 12.65 4.67
C VAL A 203 6.07 11.71 4.97
N THR A 204 4.99 12.28 5.49
CA THR A 204 3.65 11.69 5.46
C THR A 204 2.84 12.38 4.35
N ILE A 205 2.29 11.57 3.43
CA ILE A 205 1.37 12.02 2.39
C ILE A 205 0.03 11.34 2.66
N ASP A 206 -1.01 12.13 2.88
CA ASP A 206 -2.39 11.63 2.97
C ASP A 206 -3.17 12.13 1.75
N LEU A 207 -3.87 11.23 1.05
CA LEU A 207 -4.67 11.49 -0.14
C LEU A 207 -6.12 11.09 0.13
N THR A 208 -7.07 11.91 -0.31
CA THR A 208 -8.50 11.64 -0.16
C THR A 208 -9.20 11.54 -1.52
N ASP A 209 -10.17 10.62 -1.62
CA ASP A 209 -10.96 10.28 -2.80
C ASP A 209 -10.10 9.99 -4.04
N PHE A 210 -9.08 9.14 -3.88
CA PHE A 210 -8.22 8.77 -5.00
C PHE A 210 -8.98 7.92 -6.02
N VAL A 211 -8.91 8.35 -7.29
CA VAL A 211 -9.40 7.58 -8.44
C VAL A 211 -8.31 7.55 -9.49
N GLY A 212 -7.84 6.36 -9.85
CA GLY A 212 -6.79 6.23 -10.85
C GLY A 212 -6.13 4.87 -10.88
N ARG A 213 -4.94 4.83 -11.47
CA ARG A 213 -4.10 3.63 -11.48
C ARG A 213 -3.29 3.56 -10.20
N PHE A 214 -3.41 2.43 -9.50
CA PHE A 214 -2.64 2.09 -8.31
C PHE A 214 -1.78 0.87 -8.61
N LYS A 215 -0.47 1.05 -8.46
CA LYS A 215 0.50 0.01 -8.67
C LYS A 215 1.39 -0.15 -7.44
N VAL A 216 1.47 -1.36 -6.92
CA VAL A 216 2.29 -1.70 -5.76
C VAL A 216 3.14 -2.91 -6.09
N ASN A 217 4.37 -2.90 -5.59
CA ASN A 217 5.22 -4.09 -5.47
C ASN A 217 5.96 -4.05 -4.13
N ALA A 218 6.85 -5.02 -3.92
CA ALA A 218 7.61 -5.18 -2.69
C ALA A 218 8.57 -4.01 -2.32
N HIS A 219 8.80 -3.05 -3.22
CA HIS A 219 9.81 -2.01 -3.06
C HIS A 219 9.29 -0.60 -3.30
N THR A 220 8.33 -0.46 -4.21
CA THR A 220 7.85 0.83 -4.67
C THR A 220 6.35 0.82 -4.89
N THR A 221 5.75 2.00 -4.78
CA THR A 221 4.38 2.25 -5.17
C THR A 221 4.34 3.30 -6.28
N THR A 222 3.33 3.23 -7.14
CA THR A 222 3.09 4.18 -8.22
C THR A 222 1.61 4.50 -8.26
N LEU A 223 1.30 5.79 -8.30
CA LEU A 223 -0.06 6.32 -8.40
C LEU A 223 -0.12 7.26 -9.59
N GLU A 224 -1.17 7.13 -10.39
CA GLU A 224 -1.48 8.07 -11.47
C GLU A 224 -2.99 8.27 -11.50
N GLY A 225 -3.47 9.45 -11.14
CA GLY A 225 -4.90 9.68 -11.00
C GLY A 225 -5.27 11.06 -10.47
N THR A 226 -6.45 11.13 -9.90
CA THR A 226 -7.03 12.35 -9.32
C THR A 226 -7.41 12.14 -7.87
N ILE A 227 -7.34 13.20 -7.08
CA ILE A 227 -7.73 13.26 -5.67
C ILE A 227 -8.55 14.53 -5.40
N SER A 228 -9.29 14.56 -4.29
CA SER A 228 -10.00 15.76 -3.82
C SER A 228 -9.15 16.61 -2.86
N GLU A 229 -8.33 15.96 -2.02
CA GLU A 229 -7.48 16.60 -1.00
C GLU A 229 -6.13 15.88 -0.88
N ILE A 230 -5.08 16.65 -0.58
CA ILE A 230 -3.77 16.12 -0.18
C ILE A 230 -3.26 16.81 1.08
N HIS A 231 -2.81 16.02 2.05
CA HIS A 231 -2.02 16.49 3.18
C HIS A 231 -0.56 16.07 3.03
N LEU A 232 0.34 17.03 3.17
CA LEU A 232 1.77 16.81 3.14
C LEU A 232 2.38 17.29 4.45
N ASN A 233 2.81 16.38 5.31
CA ASN A 233 3.38 16.70 6.63
C ASN A 233 2.48 17.66 7.44
N GLY A 234 1.15 17.46 7.38
CA GLY A 234 0.16 18.31 8.05
C GLY A 234 -0.21 19.60 7.32
N VAL A 235 0.38 19.90 6.15
CA VAL A 235 -0.07 20.99 5.27
C VAL A 235 -1.10 20.44 4.30
N SER A 236 -2.35 20.89 4.39
CA SER A 236 -3.42 20.53 3.45
C SER A 236 -3.43 21.42 2.22
N ILE A 237 -3.66 20.81 1.06
CA ILE A 237 -4.06 21.46 -0.18
C ILE A 237 -5.40 20.86 -0.58
N LEU A 238 -6.44 21.68 -0.46
CA LEU A 238 -7.81 21.37 -0.91
C LEU A 238 -8.12 22.20 -2.17
N SER A 239 -8.84 21.61 -3.11
CA SER A 239 -9.28 22.26 -4.34
C SER A 239 -10.75 21.97 -4.61
N GLU A 240 -11.48 22.94 -5.16
CA GLU A 240 -12.87 22.72 -5.62
C GLU A 240 -12.94 21.85 -6.88
N SER A 241 -11.82 21.75 -7.61
CA SER A 241 -11.63 20.82 -8.72
C SER A 241 -10.71 19.67 -8.32
N GLU A 242 -10.83 18.55 -9.03
CA GLU A 242 -9.89 17.42 -8.93
C GLU A 242 -8.43 17.89 -9.06
N ILE A 243 -7.56 17.32 -8.22
CA ILE A 243 -6.11 17.53 -8.23
C ILE A 243 -5.48 16.34 -8.93
N GLU A 244 -4.71 16.57 -9.99
CA GLU A 244 -3.94 15.51 -10.64
C GLU A 244 -2.73 15.15 -9.77
N ILE A 245 -2.53 13.86 -9.51
CA ILE A 245 -1.39 13.35 -8.77
C ILE A 245 -0.68 12.25 -9.55
N GLU A 246 0.65 12.36 -9.61
CA GLU A 246 1.54 11.36 -10.17
C GLU A 246 2.61 11.05 -9.13
N ILE A 247 2.64 9.81 -8.65
CA ILE A 247 3.69 9.27 -7.80
C ILE A 247 4.40 8.19 -8.61
N ASP A 248 5.66 8.42 -8.98
CA ASP A 248 6.49 7.47 -9.74
C ASP A 248 7.48 6.75 -8.81
N ALA A 249 7.28 5.43 -8.67
CA ALA A 249 8.17 4.52 -7.93
C ALA A 249 8.58 5.00 -6.51
N LEU A 250 7.63 5.57 -5.74
CA LEU A 250 7.89 6.01 -4.37
C LEU A 250 8.23 4.81 -3.48
N ARG A 251 9.39 4.91 -2.82
CA ARG A 251 9.79 3.94 -1.77
C ARG A 251 9.08 4.31 -0.48
N TYR A 252 8.26 3.39 0.02
CA TYR A 252 7.45 3.58 1.21
C TYR A 252 8.01 2.74 2.37
N ASP A 253 7.80 3.24 3.59
CA ASP A 253 7.94 2.46 4.82
C ASP A 253 6.59 1.80 5.15
N THR A 254 5.50 2.57 5.01
CA THR A 254 4.13 2.12 5.26
C THR A 254 3.16 2.73 4.25
N ILE A 255 2.18 1.94 3.80
CA ILE A 255 0.99 2.38 3.08
C ILE A 255 -0.22 1.89 3.86
N THR A 256 -1.18 2.76 4.13
CA THR A 256 -2.48 2.41 4.68
C THR A 256 -3.57 2.94 3.76
N THR A 257 -4.59 2.13 3.50
CA THR A 257 -5.74 2.53 2.69
C THR A 257 -7.04 2.19 3.38
N ASP A 258 -8.02 3.09 3.28
CA ASP A 258 -9.38 2.88 3.75
C ASP A 258 -10.33 2.78 2.55
N ASP A 259 -11.32 1.88 2.64
CA ASP A 259 -12.35 1.63 1.61
C ASP A 259 -11.77 1.41 0.20
N ILE A 260 -10.71 0.61 0.09
CA ILE A 260 -10.13 0.24 -1.19
C ILE A 260 -10.93 -0.88 -1.85
N SER A 261 -11.10 -0.80 -3.17
CA SER A 261 -11.75 -1.83 -3.98
C SER A 261 -10.85 -2.37 -5.08
N PHE A 262 -10.82 -3.69 -5.24
CA PHE A 262 -10.12 -4.39 -6.31
C PHE A 262 -11.00 -5.49 -6.91
N SER A 263 -11.09 -5.54 -8.24
CA SER A 263 -11.78 -6.65 -8.91
C SER A 263 -11.04 -7.98 -8.76
N TYR A 264 -9.71 -7.93 -8.72
CA TYR A 264 -8.86 -9.11 -8.60
C TYR A 264 -7.54 -8.74 -7.92
N MET A 265 -7.09 -9.59 -7.00
CA MET A 265 -5.77 -9.48 -6.37
C MET A 265 -5.15 -10.87 -6.26
N TYR A 266 -3.89 -10.97 -6.67
CA TYR A 266 -3.09 -12.19 -6.56
C TYR A 266 -2.00 -12.01 -5.51
N PHE A 267 -1.98 -12.91 -4.54
CA PHE A 267 -0.90 -13.07 -3.58
C PHE A 267 -0.02 -14.25 -4.00
N PRO A 268 1.28 -14.02 -4.24
CA PRO A 268 2.19 -15.12 -4.54
C PRO A 268 2.33 -16.06 -3.34
N ALA A 269 2.78 -17.29 -3.59
CA ALA A 269 3.01 -18.29 -2.54
C ALA A 269 3.81 -17.71 -1.36
N GLY A 270 3.27 -17.80 -0.14
CA GLY A 270 3.83 -17.18 1.06
C GLY A 270 3.28 -17.77 2.36
N GLU A 271 3.74 -17.23 3.47
CA GLU A 271 3.28 -17.63 4.81
C GLU A 271 2.34 -16.56 5.38
N GLY A 272 1.46 -16.94 6.31
CA GLY A 272 0.50 -15.98 6.84
C GLY A 272 -0.61 -16.59 7.68
N ASN A 273 -1.57 -15.76 8.05
CA ASN A 273 -2.77 -16.16 8.77
C ASN A 273 -4.01 -15.62 8.05
N LEU A 274 -4.92 -16.50 7.67
CA LEU A 274 -6.22 -16.15 7.12
C LEU A 274 -7.31 -16.45 8.16
N LYS A 275 -8.03 -15.44 8.59
CA LYS A 275 -9.16 -15.57 9.51
C LYS A 275 -10.44 -15.19 8.79
N VAL A 276 -11.28 -16.18 8.50
CA VAL A 276 -12.64 -15.96 8.01
C VAL A 276 -13.54 -15.69 9.22
N ILE A 277 -14.08 -14.47 9.29
CA ILE A 277 -14.80 -13.97 10.46
C ILE A 277 -15.97 -14.89 10.81
N ASP A 278 -16.13 -15.17 12.11
CA ASP A 278 -17.14 -16.07 12.68
C ASP A 278 -17.11 -17.52 12.18
N ARG A 279 -16.05 -17.92 11.46
CA ARG A 279 -15.92 -19.28 10.91
C ARG A 279 -14.65 -19.97 11.39
N LEU A 280 -13.51 -19.64 10.78
CA LEU A 280 -12.27 -20.40 10.95
C LEU A 280 -11.04 -19.53 10.80
N THR A 281 -9.96 -19.94 11.44
CA THR A 281 -8.61 -19.40 11.24
C THR A 281 -7.76 -20.49 10.60
N TYR A 282 -7.01 -20.12 9.58
CA TYR A 282 -6.16 -20.99 8.79
C TYR A 282 -4.75 -20.39 8.74
N GLU A 283 -3.75 -21.23 9.00
CA GLU A 283 -2.34 -20.90 8.86
C GLU A 283 -1.91 -21.23 7.42
N LEU A 284 -1.27 -20.28 6.75
CA LEU A 284 -0.83 -20.40 5.36
C LEU A 284 0.64 -20.82 5.36
N GLU A 285 0.96 -21.94 4.71
CA GLU A 285 2.31 -22.52 4.67
C GLU A 285 2.82 -22.63 3.22
N GLY A 286 3.19 -21.49 2.62
CA GLY A 286 3.61 -21.44 1.22
C GLY A 286 2.44 -21.51 0.23
N ASP A 287 1.25 -21.09 0.67
CA ASP A 287 0.04 -21.06 -0.13
C ASP A 287 -0.03 -19.75 -0.94
N ALA A 288 -0.54 -19.80 -2.16
CA ALA A 288 -0.90 -18.60 -2.93
C ALA A 288 -2.40 -18.32 -2.75
N ILE A 289 -2.80 -17.04 -2.86
CA ILE A 289 -4.18 -16.61 -2.64
C ILE A 289 -4.65 -15.77 -3.82
N ASP A 290 -5.81 -16.12 -4.36
CA ASP A 290 -6.56 -15.31 -5.33
C ASP A 290 -7.79 -14.71 -4.62
N LEU A 291 -7.92 -13.39 -4.65
CA LEU A 291 -9.09 -12.65 -4.17
C LEU A 291 -9.84 -12.03 -5.34
N TYR A 292 -11.16 -12.14 -5.31
CA TYR A 292 -12.05 -11.55 -6.31
C TYR A 292 -13.05 -10.61 -5.65
N ASP A 293 -13.22 -9.44 -6.25
CA ASP A 293 -14.13 -8.38 -5.80
C ASP A 293 -13.93 -8.03 -4.31
N PHE A 294 -12.70 -7.69 -3.96
CA PHE A 294 -12.32 -7.27 -2.61
C PHE A 294 -12.76 -5.82 -2.35
N TYR A 295 -13.28 -5.58 -1.14
CA TYR A 295 -13.56 -4.27 -0.59
C TYR A 295 -13.17 -4.22 0.89
N GLY A 296 -12.37 -3.24 1.30
CA GLY A 296 -12.00 -3.08 2.70
C GLY A 296 -10.76 -2.20 2.92
N GLU A 297 -9.98 -2.56 3.91
CA GLU A 297 -8.74 -1.88 4.31
C GLU A 297 -7.52 -2.71 3.91
N MET A 298 -6.44 -2.01 3.55
CA MET A 298 -5.14 -2.62 3.28
C MET A 298 -4.04 -1.84 3.99
N THR A 299 -3.18 -2.56 4.69
CA THR A 299 -1.94 -2.03 5.27
C THR A 299 -0.75 -2.78 4.68
N LEU A 300 0.24 -2.04 4.20
CA LEU A 300 1.53 -2.53 3.74
C LEU A 300 2.63 -1.93 4.61
N SER A 301 3.49 -2.74 5.21
CA SER A 301 4.58 -2.29 6.08
C SER A 301 5.87 -3.05 5.75
N SER A 302 6.83 -2.38 5.12
CA SER A 302 8.04 -3.06 4.60
C SER A 302 9.00 -3.56 5.69
N ASN A 303 8.76 -3.20 6.96
CA ASN A 303 9.68 -3.43 8.08
C ASN A 303 9.13 -4.45 9.10
N GLU A 304 8.04 -5.14 8.78
CA GLU A 304 7.36 -6.08 9.66
C GLU A 304 7.48 -7.53 9.20
N GLY A 305 7.18 -8.48 10.10
CA GLY A 305 7.23 -9.91 9.80
C GLY A 305 6.17 -10.34 8.77
N TYR A 306 4.99 -9.72 8.84
CA TYR A 306 3.91 -9.85 7.86
C TYR A 306 3.68 -8.48 7.22
N PRO A 307 4.35 -8.18 6.09
CA PRO A 307 4.29 -6.86 5.48
C PRO A 307 2.93 -6.52 4.87
N VAL A 308 1.96 -7.44 4.84
CA VAL A 308 0.61 -7.18 4.34
C VAL A 308 -0.43 -7.55 5.38
N THR A 309 -1.37 -6.65 5.60
CA THR A 309 -2.63 -6.91 6.31
C THR A 309 -3.80 -6.47 5.44
N LEU A 310 -4.79 -7.33 5.25
CA LEU A 310 -6.09 -6.99 4.67
C LEU A 310 -7.20 -7.23 5.68
N VAL A 311 -8.15 -6.32 5.77
CA VAL A 311 -9.38 -6.50 6.54
C VAL A 311 -10.55 -6.07 5.68
N GLY A 312 -11.51 -6.95 5.43
CA GLY A 312 -12.62 -6.59 4.56
C GLY A 312 -13.45 -7.77 4.11
N GLU A 313 -14.07 -7.60 2.96
CA GLU A 313 -14.99 -8.54 2.33
C GLU A 313 -14.55 -8.86 0.90
N ALA A 314 -14.74 -10.10 0.46
CA ALA A 314 -14.54 -10.51 -0.93
C ALA A 314 -15.67 -11.44 -1.39
N GLU A 315 -16.00 -11.44 -2.69
CA GLU A 315 -16.99 -12.37 -3.24
C GLU A 315 -16.43 -13.80 -3.29
N SER A 316 -15.14 -13.94 -3.61
CA SER A 316 -14.46 -15.23 -3.68
C SER A 316 -13.03 -15.12 -3.16
N LEU A 317 -12.63 -16.15 -2.41
CA LEU A 317 -11.27 -16.37 -1.94
C LEU A 317 -10.88 -17.79 -2.32
N GLU A 318 -9.84 -17.91 -3.12
CA GLU A 318 -9.25 -19.20 -3.49
C GLU A 318 -7.83 -19.27 -2.94
N SER A 319 -7.49 -20.41 -2.33
CA SER A 319 -6.14 -20.69 -1.86
C SER A 319 -5.63 -21.91 -2.61
N SER A 320 -4.51 -21.76 -3.32
CA SER A 320 -3.82 -22.88 -3.90
C SER A 320 -2.78 -23.36 -2.90
N SER A 321 -3.11 -24.42 -2.18
CA SER A 321 -2.11 -25.14 -1.42
C SER A 321 -1.38 -26.14 -2.32
N ASN A 322 -0.09 -26.32 -2.09
CA ASN A 322 0.62 -27.50 -2.58
C ASN A 322 0.09 -28.71 -1.82
N ILE A 323 -1.03 -29.27 -2.29
CA ILE A 323 -1.62 -30.47 -1.71
C ILE A 323 -0.53 -31.55 -1.64
N LEU A 324 -0.25 -32.00 -0.43
CA LEU A 324 0.64 -33.12 -0.14
C LEU A 324 0.27 -34.30 -1.05
N GLN A 325 1.05 -34.53 -2.11
CA GLN A 325 0.98 -35.76 -2.90
C GLN A 325 1.49 -36.88 -2.01
N LEU A 326 0.59 -37.51 -1.24
CA LEU A 326 0.87 -38.78 -0.58
C LEU A 326 1.03 -39.84 -1.66
N GLY A 327 2.26 -39.99 -2.16
CA GLY A 327 2.66 -41.15 -2.93
C GLY A 327 2.52 -42.39 -2.05
N VAL A 328 1.46 -43.16 -2.27
CA VAL A 328 1.34 -44.49 -1.70
C VAL A 328 2.34 -45.37 -2.44
N GLN A 329 3.46 -45.72 -1.80
CA GLN A 329 4.34 -46.80 -2.26
C GLN A 329 3.72 -48.16 -1.95
#